data_AF-A0A073KFK8-F1
#
_entry.id   AF-A0A073KFK8-F1
#
_cell.length_a   1.000
_cell.length_b   1.000
_cell.length_c   1.000
_cell.angle_alpha   90.00
_cell.angle_beta   90.00
_cell.angle_gamma   90.00
#
_symmetry.space_group_name_H-M   'P 1'
#
loop_
_entity.id
_entity.type
_entity.pdbx_description
1 polymer ?
#
loop_
_entity_poly.entity_id
_entity_poly.type
_entity_poly.pdbx_seq_one_letter_code
_entity_poly.pdbx_strand_id
1 'polypeptide(L)'
;MTIRTRIGFTCLFVCIVSLVACSQSSSKIDKNNDVIAKGYKISNLHKFEKFALNVGNGEADKIRIVHYTDEGDPIFQTLEYDGKEVRYTSDDSHDKFAGTGKGIYSDTCKKITKDIHEEDERYMLTDCKKETGRNGYDLLSVPVK
;
A
#
# COMPACT_ATOMS: atom_id res chain seq x y z
N MET A 1 -73.76 -3.20 11.30
CA MET A 1 -72.77 -3.97 12.07
C MET A 1 -71.44 -3.89 11.33
N THR A 2 -70.48 -3.19 11.95
CA THR A 2 -69.03 -3.09 11.68
C THR A 2 -68.50 -2.68 10.29
N ILE A 3 -68.13 -1.39 10.22
CA ILE A 3 -66.96 -0.82 9.53
C ILE A 3 -65.67 -1.33 10.21
N ARG A 4 -64.60 -1.68 9.46
CA ARG A 4 -63.21 -1.66 10.01
C ARG A 4 -62.09 -1.57 8.94
N THR A 5 -61.57 -0.36 8.78
CA THR A 5 -60.18 0.14 8.57
C THR A 5 -59.15 -0.53 7.65
N ARG A 6 -58.55 0.33 6.81
CA ARG A 6 -57.22 0.24 6.16
C ARG A 6 -56.06 0.15 7.18
N ILE A 7 -54.90 -0.33 6.74
CA ILE A 7 -53.49 0.02 7.10
C ILE A 7 -52.64 -1.06 6.39
N GLY A 8 -51.90 -0.79 5.32
CA GLY A 8 -50.61 -0.10 5.35
C GLY A 8 -49.50 -1.15 5.16
N PHE A 9 -49.20 -1.53 3.92
CA PHE A 9 -48.03 -2.36 3.62
C PHE A 9 -46.82 -1.43 3.55
N THR A 10 -46.12 -1.38 4.67
CA THR A 10 -44.93 -0.61 4.97
C THR A 10 -43.86 -0.82 3.89
N CYS A 11 -43.34 0.30 3.36
CA CYS A 11 -42.09 0.36 2.63
C CYS A 11 -41.00 -0.40 3.41
N LEU A 12 -40.64 -1.60 2.95
CA LEU A 12 -39.41 -2.24 3.34
C LEU A 12 -38.27 -1.48 2.65
N PHE A 13 -37.89 -0.35 3.25
CA PHE A 13 -36.62 0.31 2.98
C PHE A 13 -35.53 -0.70 3.33
N VAL A 14 -35.12 -1.49 2.34
CA VAL A 14 -33.87 -2.25 2.40
C VAL A 14 -32.78 -1.20 2.29
N CYS A 15 -32.44 -0.60 3.43
CA CYS A 15 -31.20 0.14 3.61
C CYS A 15 -30.09 -0.87 3.37
N ILE A 16 -29.63 -0.95 2.12
CA ILE A 16 -28.35 -1.52 1.77
C ILE A 16 -27.34 -0.64 2.49
N VAL A 17 -26.99 -1.05 3.71
CA VAL A 17 -25.90 -0.46 4.47
C VAL A 17 -24.65 -0.93 3.72
N SER A 18 -24.30 -0.19 2.67
CA SER A 18 -23.00 -0.27 2.04
C SER A 18 -22.00 0.02 3.14
N LEU A 19 -21.42 -1.04 3.71
CA LEU A 19 -20.27 -0.95 4.59
C LEU A 19 -19.15 -0.38 3.72
N VAL A 20 -19.10 0.95 3.63
CA VAL A 20 -17.92 1.65 3.15
C VAL A 20 -16.89 1.45 4.26
N ALA A 21 -16.15 0.35 4.16
CA ALA A 21 -14.96 0.14 4.96
C ALA A 21 -13.97 1.23 4.55
N CYS A 22 -13.96 2.34 5.29
CA CYS A 22 -12.88 3.30 5.22
C CYS A 22 -11.60 2.56 5.63
N SER A 23 -10.77 2.23 4.64
CA SER A 23 -9.42 1.72 4.81
C SER A 23 -8.56 2.85 5.40
N GLN A 24 -8.66 3.09 6.71
CA GLN A 24 -7.73 3.98 7.39
C GLN A 24 -6.40 3.24 7.54
N SER A 25 -5.35 3.75 6.91
CA SER A 25 -3.99 3.22 7.08
C SER A 25 -3.61 3.36 8.56
N SER A 26 -3.49 2.22 9.26
CA SER A 26 -3.06 2.22 10.66
C SER A 26 -1.57 2.50 10.75
N SER A 27 -1.16 3.48 11.56
CA SER A 27 0.26 3.72 11.86
C SER A 27 0.89 2.66 12.77
N LYS A 28 0.11 1.68 13.24
CA LYS A 28 0.62 0.55 14.01
C LYS A 28 1.38 -0.40 13.08
N ILE A 29 2.67 -0.58 13.36
CA ILE A 29 3.54 -1.53 12.68
C ILE A 29 3.23 -2.95 13.18
N ASP A 30 2.92 -3.84 12.24
CA ASP A 30 2.78 -5.27 12.48
C ASP A 30 4.09 -5.97 12.13
N LYS A 31 4.89 -6.29 13.15
CA LYS A 31 6.21 -6.91 12.99
C LYS A 31 6.19 -8.26 12.28
N ASN A 32 5.05 -8.95 12.25
CA ASN A 32 4.92 -10.27 11.63
C ASN A 32 4.40 -10.19 10.19
N ASN A 33 3.81 -9.07 9.79
CA ASN A 33 3.16 -8.93 8.49
C ASN A 33 3.73 -7.82 7.62
N ASP A 34 4.22 -6.74 8.20
CA ASP A 34 4.89 -5.68 7.46
C ASP A 34 6.29 -6.13 7.02
N VAL A 35 6.68 -5.71 5.82
CA VAL A 35 8.08 -5.78 5.39
C VAL A 35 8.78 -4.60 6.03
N ILE A 36 9.75 -4.85 6.91
CA ILE A 36 10.40 -3.78 7.68
C ILE A 36 11.82 -3.61 7.18
N ALA A 37 12.13 -2.43 6.64
CA ALA A 37 13.43 -2.07 6.10
C ALA A 37 14.12 -1.04 7.01
N LYS A 38 15.34 -1.34 7.45
CA LYS A 38 16.25 -0.44 8.17
C LYS A 38 17.57 -0.42 7.41
N GLY A 39 17.67 0.44 6.40
CA GLY A 39 18.70 0.31 5.36
C GLY A 39 18.67 -1.10 4.75
N TYR A 40 19.84 -1.75 4.69
CA TYR A 40 19.99 -3.11 4.17
C TYR A 40 19.44 -4.25 5.07
N LYS A 41 18.99 -3.95 6.29
CA LYS A 41 18.39 -4.95 7.18
C LYS A 41 16.89 -5.03 6.92
N ILE A 42 16.46 -6.09 6.25
CA ILE A 42 15.06 -6.32 5.88
C ILE A 42 14.48 -7.51 6.64
N SER A 43 13.41 -7.26 7.40
CA SER A 43 12.59 -8.32 8.00
C SER A 43 11.40 -8.66 7.09
N ASN A 44 10.98 -9.93 7.08
CA ASN A 44 9.87 -10.43 6.28
C ASN A 44 10.04 -10.25 4.75
N LEU A 45 11.29 -10.25 4.25
CA LEU A 45 11.59 -10.10 2.82
C LEU A 45 10.80 -11.08 1.93
N HIS A 46 10.59 -12.32 2.39
CA HIS A 46 9.79 -13.33 1.69
C HIS A 46 8.36 -12.87 1.33
N LYS A 47 7.77 -11.92 2.08
CA LYS A 47 6.45 -11.36 1.77
C LYS A 47 6.53 -10.41 0.58
N PHE A 48 7.60 -9.62 0.50
CA PHE A 48 7.87 -8.78 -0.66
C PHE A 48 8.14 -9.62 -1.91
N GLU A 49 8.97 -10.66 -1.79
CA GLU A 49 9.26 -11.59 -2.89
C GLU A 49 7.98 -12.27 -3.40
N LYS A 50 7.12 -12.72 -2.48
CA LYS A 50 5.81 -13.28 -2.82
C LYS A 50 4.93 -12.25 -3.54
N PHE A 51 4.88 -11.01 -3.06
CA PHE A 51 4.11 -9.95 -3.70
C PHE A 51 4.62 -9.67 -5.12
N ALA A 52 5.94 -9.56 -5.31
CA ALA A 52 6.53 -9.36 -6.63
C ALA A 52 6.21 -10.54 -7.59
N LEU A 53 6.23 -11.77 -7.08
CA LEU A 53 5.80 -12.96 -7.83
C LEU A 53 4.32 -12.89 -8.21
N ASN A 54 3.44 -12.51 -7.28
CA ASN A 54 2.01 -12.38 -7.51
C ASN A 54 1.72 -11.30 -8.57
N VAL A 55 2.40 -10.15 -8.49
CA VAL A 55 2.34 -9.10 -9.53
C VAL A 55 2.76 -9.64 -10.89
N GLY A 56 3.87 -10.40 -10.95
CA GLY A 56 4.33 -11.04 -12.19
C GLY A 56 3.34 -12.04 -12.78
N ASN A 57 2.54 -12.70 -11.92
CA ASN A 57 1.50 -13.66 -12.32
C ASN A 57 0.13 -13.01 -12.58
N GLY A 58 -0.04 -11.71 -12.37
CA GLY A 58 -1.34 -11.05 -12.48
C GLY A 58 -2.28 -11.33 -11.31
N GLU A 59 -1.76 -11.83 -10.18
CA GLU A 59 -2.53 -12.16 -8.98
C GLU A 59 -2.65 -10.94 -8.07
N ALA A 60 -3.88 -10.53 -7.74
CA ALA A 60 -4.11 -9.42 -6.84
C ALA A 60 -3.52 -9.70 -5.45
N ASP A 61 -2.76 -8.74 -4.93
CA ASP A 61 -2.08 -8.86 -3.66
C ASP A 61 -1.85 -7.47 -3.04
N LYS A 62 -1.55 -7.44 -1.74
CA LYS A 62 -1.31 -6.22 -1.00
C LYS A 62 -0.22 -6.43 0.05
N ILE A 63 0.75 -5.54 0.05
CA ILE A 63 1.77 -5.47 1.10
C ILE A 63 1.92 -4.06 1.64
N ARG A 64 2.54 -3.99 2.82
CA ARG A 64 3.02 -2.75 3.39
C ARG A 64 4.50 -2.89 3.73
N ILE A 65 5.28 -1.93 3.28
CA ILE A 65 6.70 -1.77 3.56
C ILE A 65 6.82 -0.61 4.54
N VAL A 66 7.59 -0.81 5.60
CA VAL A 66 7.91 0.20 6.60
C VAL A 66 9.40 0.49 6.49
N HIS A 67 9.73 1.65 5.93
CA HIS A 67 11.09 2.16 5.89
C HIS A 67 11.36 2.97 7.13
N TYR A 68 12.49 2.73 7.78
CA TYR A 68 12.99 3.65 8.79
C TYR A 68 13.98 4.62 8.16
N THR A 69 13.83 5.90 8.49
CA THR A 69 14.87 6.90 8.24
C THR A 69 16.10 6.63 9.10
N ASP A 70 17.20 7.33 8.83
CA ASP A 70 18.44 7.21 9.62
C ASP A 70 18.23 7.65 11.09
N GLU A 71 17.31 8.59 11.33
CA GLU A 71 16.89 9.05 12.65
C GLU A 71 15.93 8.06 13.35
N GLY A 72 15.42 7.07 12.61
CA GLY A 72 14.57 6.00 13.12
C GLY A 72 13.07 6.30 13.11
N ASP A 73 12.62 7.29 12.33
CA ASP A 73 11.20 7.53 12.12
C ASP A 73 10.66 6.66 10.96
N PRO A 74 9.41 6.15 11.02
CA PRO A 74 8.86 5.27 9.99
C PRO A 74 8.20 6.05 8.84
N ILE A 75 8.45 5.59 7.62
CA ILE A 75 7.74 5.93 6.39
C ILE A 75 7.00 4.66 5.94
N PHE A 76 5.69 4.77 5.73
CA PHE A 76 4.84 3.66 5.34
C PHE A 76 4.57 3.69 3.84
N GLN A 77 4.96 2.64 3.13
CA GLN A 77 4.62 2.43 1.73
C GLN A 77 3.64 1.26 1.61
N THR A 78 2.45 1.50 1.08
CA THR A 78 1.44 0.46 0.80
C THR A 78 1.38 0.23 -0.70
N LEU A 79 1.54 -1.04 -1.10
CA LEU A 79 1.41 -1.49 -2.47
C LEU A 79 0.18 -2.38 -2.59
N GLU A 80 -0.75 -2.01 -3.45
CA GLU A 80 -1.96 -2.80 -3.71
C GLU A 80 -2.08 -3.03 -5.21
N TYR A 81 -1.86 -4.28 -5.63
CA TYR A 81 -1.98 -4.70 -7.01
C TYR A 81 -3.34 -5.33 -7.25
N ASP A 82 -4.03 -4.88 -8.30
CA ASP A 82 -5.39 -5.33 -8.61
C ASP A 82 -5.47 -6.33 -9.78
N GLY A 83 -4.33 -6.91 -10.16
CA GLY A 83 -4.22 -7.76 -11.36
C GLY A 83 -3.87 -6.98 -12.62
N LYS A 84 -3.77 -5.65 -12.55
CA LYS A 84 -3.41 -4.79 -13.68
C LYS A 84 -2.42 -3.68 -13.33
N GLU A 85 -2.69 -2.92 -12.27
CA GLU A 85 -1.86 -1.79 -11.85
C GLU A 85 -1.62 -1.82 -10.33
N VAL A 86 -0.51 -1.24 -9.90
CA VAL A 86 -0.14 -1.08 -8.49
C VAL A 86 -0.60 0.29 -8.03
N ARG A 87 -1.55 0.33 -7.10
CA ARG A 87 -1.85 1.53 -6.31
C ARG A 87 -0.76 1.69 -5.26
N TYR A 88 -0.01 2.78 -5.34
CA TYR A 88 1.07 3.14 -4.43
C TYR A 88 0.59 4.23 -3.49
N THR A 89 0.82 4.06 -2.19
CA THR A 89 0.64 5.11 -1.19
C THR A 89 1.85 5.16 -0.28
N SER A 90 2.47 6.34 -0.19
CA SER A 90 3.53 6.68 0.76
C SER A 90 2.97 7.59 1.84
N ASP A 91 3.29 7.32 3.10
CA ASP A 91 2.91 8.13 4.25
C ASP A 91 4.16 8.37 5.11
N ASP A 92 4.71 9.58 5.01
CA ASP A 92 5.82 10.06 5.84
C ASP A 92 5.32 10.96 6.98
N SER A 93 4.00 10.95 7.30
CA SER A 93 3.41 11.79 8.35
C SER A 93 3.95 11.49 9.76
N HIS A 94 4.73 10.42 9.92
CA HIS A 94 5.42 10.06 11.15
C HIS A 94 6.91 10.45 11.16
N ASP A 95 7.48 10.88 10.03
CA ASP A 95 8.85 11.41 9.95
C ASP A 95 8.91 12.83 10.50
N LYS A 96 9.66 13.04 11.59
CA LYS A 96 9.78 14.37 12.22
C LYS A 96 10.56 15.36 11.36
N PHE A 97 11.36 14.89 10.41
CA PHE A 97 12.30 15.68 9.63
C PHE A 97 11.93 15.81 8.14
N ALA A 98 10.81 15.23 7.69
CA ALA A 98 10.29 15.31 6.30
C ALA A 98 9.94 16.73 5.80
N GLY A 99 10.07 17.77 6.64
CA GLY A 99 9.86 19.16 6.25
C GLY A 99 8.39 19.49 5.95
N THR A 100 8.16 20.50 5.09
CA THR A 100 6.82 21.04 4.80
C THR A 100 6.01 20.23 3.79
N GLY A 101 6.65 19.32 3.07
CA GLY A 101 6.02 18.42 2.09
C GLY A 101 5.47 17.13 2.68
N LYS A 102 5.64 16.95 4.00
CA LYS A 102 5.21 15.79 4.77
C LYS A 102 3.71 15.52 4.67
N GLY A 103 3.34 14.26 4.49
CA GLY A 103 1.97 13.77 4.50
C GLY A 103 1.80 12.46 3.72
N ILE A 104 0.60 12.30 3.17
CA ILE A 104 0.25 11.12 2.39
C ILE A 104 0.32 11.49 0.91
N TYR A 105 1.06 10.69 0.16
CA TYR A 105 1.19 10.76 -1.28
C TYR A 105 0.73 9.45 -1.92
N SER A 106 0.01 9.53 -3.04
CA SER A 106 -0.41 8.33 -3.78
C SER A 106 -0.19 8.47 -5.28
N ASP A 107 0.14 7.35 -5.91
CA ASP A 107 0.28 7.22 -7.36
C ASP A 107 -0.25 5.86 -7.84
N THR A 108 -0.22 5.64 -9.14
CA THR A 108 -0.55 4.36 -9.76
C THR A 108 0.52 4.03 -10.77
N CYS A 109 1.14 2.86 -10.60
CA CYS A 109 2.27 2.37 -11.39
C CYS A 109 1.90 1.06 -12.06
N LYS A 110 2.58 0.69 -13.16
CA LYS A 110 2.25 -0.54 -13.90
C LYS A 110 3.21 -1.69 -13.62
N LYS A 111 4.43 -1.40 -13.18
CA LYS A 111 5.49 -2.40 -13.09
C LYS A 111 6.27 -2.29 -11.80
N ILE A 112 6.78 -3.43 -11.37
CA ILE A 112 7.90 -3.52 -10.43
C ILE A 112 9.10 -3.94 -11.28
N THR A 113 10.15 -3.14 -11.28
CA THR A 113 11.42 -3.44 -11.94
C THR A 113 12.47 -3.78 -10.90
N LYS A 114 13.45 -4.57 -11.31
CA LYS A 114 14.59 -4.96 -10.50
C LYS A 114 15.88 -4.64 -11.25
N ASP A 115 16.71 -3.80 -10.64
CA ASP A 115 18.04 -3.49 -11.11
C ASP A 115 19.06 -4.23 -10.26
N ILE A 116 19.99 -4.92 -10.91
CA ILE A 116 21.01 -5.73 -10.24
C ILE A 116 22.32 -4.94 -10.26
N HIS A 117 22.88 -4.71 -9.09
CA HIS A 117 24.21 -4.12 -8.89
C HIS A 117 25.15 -5.13 -8.25
N GLU A 118 26.44 -4.78 -8.16
CA GLU A 118 27.44 -5.64 -7.51
C GLU A 118 27.15 -5.86 -6.02
N GLU A 119 26.58 -4.86 -5.35
CA GLU A 119 26.35 -4.87 -3.91
C GLU A 119 24.90 -5.18 -3.52
N ASP A 120 23.93 -4.78 -4.34
CA ASP A 120 22.50 -4.89 -4.03
C ASP A 120 21.61 -5.13 -5.27
N GLU A 121 20.44 -5.71 -5.03
CA GLU A 121 19.31 -5.71 -5.95
C GLU A 121 18.33 -4.61 -5.53
N ARG A 122 18.01 -3.69 -6.44
CA ARG A 122 17.11 -2.56 -6.20
C ARG A 122 15.78 -2.78 -6.87
N TYR A 123 14.71 -2.71 -6.08
CA TYR A 123 13.35 -2.84 -6.56
C TYR A 123 12.69 -1.47 -6.63
N MET A 124 12.06 -1.17 -7.77
CA MET A 124 11.39 0.11 -8.02
C MET A 124 10.01 -0.10 -8.64
N LEU A 125 9.08 0.79 -8.34
CA LEU A 125 7.87 0.98 -9.15
C LEU A 125 8.20 1.87 -10.34
N THR A 126 7.73 1.49 -11.52
CA THR A 126 7.90 2.26 -12.77
C THR A 126 6.61 2.33 -13.58
N ASP A 127 6.60 3.15 -14.64
CA ASP A 127 5.44 3.46 -15.48
C ASP A 127 4.28 4.05 -14.64
N CYS A 128 4.60 5.03 -13.80
CA CYS A 128 3.67 5.68 -12.88
C CYS A 128 2.94 6.88 -13.51
N LYS A 129 1.71 7.15 -13.06
CA LYS A 129 0.86 8.20 -13.67
C LYS A 129 1.33 9.61 -13.32
N LYS A 130 1.96 9.83 -12.15
CA LYS A 130 2.39 11.15 -11.66
C LYS A 130 3.90 11.36 -11.73
N GLU A 131 4.58 10.78 -12.74
CA GLU A 131 6.03 10.87 -13.00
C GLU A 131 6.56 12.28 -13.37
N THR A 132 6.06 13.37 -12.77
CA THR A 132 6.59 14.72 -13.01
C THR A 132 8.02 14.82 -12.48
N GLY A 133 9.01 14.49 -13.31
CA GLY A 133 10.43 14.51 -13.01
C GLY A 133 10.97 13.36 -12.16
N ARG A 134 10.19 12.29 -11.93
CA ARG A 134 10.61 11.10 -11.17
C ARG A 134 10.62 9.86 -12.07
N ASN A 135 11.67 9.04 -11.97
CA ASN A 135 11.75 7.74 -12.65
C ASN A 135 11.13 6.64 -11.77
N GLY A 136 9.90 6.87 -11.27
CA GLY A 136 9.22 5.94 -10.38
C GLY A 136 9.53 6.11 -8.88
N TYR A 137 9.37 5.04 -8.11
CA TYR A 137 9.53 5.02 -6.65
C TYR A 137 10.35 3.82 -6.18
N ASP A 138 11.36 4.07 -5.33
CA ASP A 138 12.13 3.00 -4.69
C ASP A 138 11.27 2.21 -3.69
N LEU A 139 11.42 0.89 -3.72
CA LEU A 139 10.74 -0.04 -2.80
C LEU A 139 11.71 -0.69 -1.82
N LEU A 140 12.78 -1.33 -2.29
CA LEU A 140 13.75 -2.02 -1.42
C LEU A 140 15.11 -2.13 -2.11
N SER A 141 16.18 -2.02 -1.32
CA SER A 141 17.54 -2.45 -1.69
C SER A 141 17.91 -3.69 -0.89
N VAL A 142 18.04 -4.82 -1.57
CA VAL A 142 18.35 -6.12 -0.97
C VAL A 142 19.83 -6.45 -1.23
N PRO A 143 20.69 -6.59 -0.21
CA PRO A 143 22.08 -6.94 -0.41
C PRO A 143 22.23 -8.26 -1.17
N VAL A 144 23.15 -8.29 -2.14
CA VAL A 144 23.59 -9.54 -2.76
C VAL A 144 24.33 -10.35 -1.69
N LYS A 145 23.99 -11.63 -1.57
CA LYS A 145 24.60 -12.55 -0.58
C LYS A 145 25.97 -13.04 -1.02
#